data_AF-A0ABD5WK97-F1
#
_entry.id   AF-A0ABD5WK97-F1
#
_cell.length_a   1.000
_cell.length_b   1.000
_cell.length_c   1.000
_cell.angle_alpha   90.00
_cell.angle_beta   90.00
_cell.angle_gamma   90.00
#
_symmetry.space_group_name_H-M   'P 1'
#
loop_
_entity.id
_entity.type
_entity.pdbx_description
1 polymer ?
#
loop_
_entity_poly.entity_id
_entity_poly.type
_entity_poly.pdbx_seq_one_letter_code
_entity_poly.pdbx_strand_id
1 'polypeptide(L)'
;MTTKETSGKKSAVRELTFGAKTAKRVAWESWEFTVVGPHLVKVTNASYGYLKEDHAYTVGVEERDGRGVPAECDCPADVHHESDCKHKVAVATIGGKVLLDAAVNFSAPSEGGRVPAESVTVADKLRADGGSSVVAEACPNGQVRCGGPEDDELPCFACYSGNRSEA
;
A
#
# COMPACT_ATOMS: atom_id res chain seq x y z
N MET A 1 39.41 2.91 13.98
CA MET A 1 38.36 2.86 15.02
C MET A 1 37.77 1.46 14.99
N THR A 2 37.63 0.79 16.13
CA THR A 2 37.28 -0.65 16.14
C THR A 2 35.76 -0.85 16.10
N THR A 3 35.25 -1.34 14.98
CA THR A 3 33.84 -1.75 14.85
C THR A 3 33.59 -3.03 15.65
N LYS A 4 32.71 -2.96 16.66
CA LYS A 4 32.25 -4.16 17.38
C LYS A 4 31.49 -5.06 16.42
N GLU A 5 31.98 -6.28 16.20
CA GLU A 5 31.16 -7.33 15.61
C GLU A 5 30.05 -7.71 16.60
N THR A 6 28.83 -7.34 16.25
CA THR A 6 27.64 -7.96 16.83
C THR A 6 27.28 -9.14 15.94
N SER A 7 27.25 -10.35 16.51
CA SER A 7 26.79 -11.55 15.79
C SER A 7 25.27 -11.52 15.67
N GLY A 8 24.79 -10.63 14.80
CA GLY A 8 23.41 -10.40 14.46
C GLY A 8 23.25 -10.49 12.94
N LYS A 9 22.26 -11.29 12.51
CA LYS A 9 21.86 -11.58 11.12
C LYS A 9 22.21 -10.42 10.17
N LYS A 10 23.26 -10.57 9.35
CA LYS A 10 23.73 -9.54 8.40
C LYS A 10 22.52 -8.97 7.62
N SER A 11 22.31 -7.66 7.64
CA SER A 11 21.29 -7.03 6.82
C SER A 11 21.74 -6.98 5.36
N ALA A 12 20.83 -7.15 4.40
CA ALA A 12 21.13 -7.02 2.96
C ALA A 12 21.75 -5.65 2.62
N VAL A 13 21.46 -4.62 3.41
CA VAL A 13 22.07 -3.28 3.32
C VAL A 13 23.60 -3.31 3.47
N ARG A 14 24.18 -4.32 4.11
CA ARG A 14 25.65 -4.48 4.26
C ARG A 14 26.34 -4.99 2.99
N GLU A 15 25.57 -5.53 2.04
CA GLU A 15 26.06 -6.03 0.76
C GLU A 15 25.99 -4.95 -0.35
N LEU A 16 25.52 -3.73 -0.02
CA LEU A 16 25.37 -2.60 -0.94
C LEU A 16 26.40 -1.49 -0.66
N THR A 17 26.96 -0.93 -1.72
CA THR A 17 27.98 0.15 -1.69
C THR A 17 27.38 1.48 -2.11
N PHE A 18 26.98 2.30 -1.13
CA PHE A 18 26.29 3.57 -1.37
C PHE A 18 26.78 4.71 -0.46
N GLY A 19 26.80 5.93 -0.99
CA GLY A 19 27.23 7.12 -0.25
C GLY A 19 26.14 7.70 0.68
N ALA A 20 26.57 8.52 1.65
CA ALA A 20 25.67 9.18 2.61
C ALA A 20 24.57 10.05 1.95
N LYS A 21 24.82 10.60 0.76
CA LYS A 21 23.81 11.32 -0.04
C LYS A 21 22.68 10.39 -0.48
N THR A 22 22.99 9.17 -0.92
CA THR A 22 22.02 8.14 -1.30
C THR A 22 21.22 7.69 -0.09
N ALA A 23 21.90 7.37 1.02
CA ALA A 23 21.25 7.00 2.29
C ALA A 23 20.25 8.07 2.76
N LYS A 24 20.64 9.35 2.72
CA LYS A 24 19.80 10.48 3.11
C LYS A 24 18.61 10.70 2.17
N ARG A 25 18.75 10.49 0.86
CA ARG A 25 17.61 10.52 -0.07
C ARG A 25 16.62 9.40 0.25
N VAL A 26 17.10 8.17 0.43
CA VAL A 26 16.23 7.01 0.72
C VAL A 26 15.44 7.20 2.01
N ALA A 27 16.04 7.80 3.05
CA ALA A 27 15.36 8.08 4.31
C ALA A 27 14.39 9.28 4.30
N TRP A 28 14.38 10.09 3.25
CA TRP A 28 13.55 11.30 3.12
C TRP A 28 12.51 11.22 1.98
N GLU A 29 12.71 10.32 1.01
CA GLU A 29 11.78 10.08 -0.08
C GLU A 29 10.75 8.99 0.31
N SER A 30 9.56 9.09 -0.27
CA SER A 30 8.47 8.12 -0.10
C SER A 30 8.57 7.02 -1.15
N TRP A 31 8.26 5.79 -0.75
CA TRP A 31 8.49 4.59 -1.55
C TRP A 31 7.27 3.69 -1.58
N GLU A 32 6.88 3.28 -2.77
CA GLU A 32 5.94 2.18 -3.01
C GLU A 32 6.72 0.98 -3.55
N PHE A 33 6.28 -0.23 -3.21
CA PHE A 33 6.91 -1.48 -3.61
C PHE A 33 5.86 -2.48 -4.09
N THR A 34 6.20 -3.28 -5.10
CA THR A 34 5.36 -4.36 -5.61
C THR A 34 6.25 -5.51 -6.07
N VAL A 35 6.01 -6.72 -5.57
CA VAL A 35 6.64 -7.91 -6.15
C VAL A 35 5.90 -8.21 -7.46
N VAL A 36 6.61 -8.14 -8.59
CA VAL A 36 6.02 -8.25 -9.95
C VAL A 36 6.37 -9.56 -10.64
N GLY A 37 7.27 -10.36 -10.06
CA GLY A 37 7.68 -11.66 -10.57
C GLY A 37 8.67 -12.36 -9.64
N PRO A 38 9.09 -13.59 -9.97
CA PRO A 38 10.15 -14.28 -9.24
C PRO A 38 11.41 -13.42 -9.24
N HIS A 39 11.96 -13.13 -8.06
CA HIS A 39 13.13 -12.27 -7.87
C HIS A 39 12.98 -10.81 -8.35
N LEU A 40 11.78 -10.32 -8.69
CA LEU A 40 11.57 -8.98 -9.26
C LEU A 40 10.67 -8.09 -8.40
N VAL A 41 11.20 -6.92 -8.02
CA VAL A 41 10.50 -5.90 -7.24
C VAL A 41 10.39 -4.61 -8.06
N LYS A 42 9.18 -4.19 -8.45
CA LYS A 42 8.94 -2.80 -8.87
C LYS A 42 9.01 -1.90 -7.64
N VAL A 43 9.85 -0.88 -7.69
CA VAL A 43 10.00 0.16 -6.68
C VAL A 43 9.71 1.52 -7.30
N THR A 44 8.82 2.28 -6.68
CA THR A 44 8.27 3.52 -7.22
C THR A 44 8.48 4.66 -6.24
N ASN A 45 9.03 5.78 -6.70
CA ASN A 45 9.32 6.92 -5.85
C ASN A 45 8.09 7.85 -5.71
N ALA A 46 7.25 7.56 -4.73
CA ALA A 46 6.00 8.27 -4.49
C ALA A 46 6.18 9.77 -4.14
N SER A 47 7.38 10.24 -3.79
CA SER A 47 7.66 11.67 -3.61
C SER A 47 7.50 12.52 -4.88
N TYR A 48 7.43 11.91 -6.07
CA TYR A 48 7.08 12.61 -7.32
C TYR A 48 5.57 12.77 -7.54
N GLY A 49 4.73 12.28 -6.62
CA GLY A 49 3.28 12.47 -6.65
C GLY A 49 2.64 11.88 -7.89
N TYR A 50 2.02 12.73 -8.72
CA TYR A 50 1.38 12.29 -9.98
C TYR A 50 2.38 11.84 -11.05
N LEU A 51 3.66 12.23 -10.94
CA LEU A 51 4.76 11.79 -11.82
C LEU A 51 5.51 10.56 -11.28
N LYS A 52 4.94 9.84 -10.29
CA LYS A 52 5.63 8.70 -9.67
C LYS A 52 5.91 7.54 -10.63
N GLU A 53 5.08 7.32 -11.64
CA GLU A 53 5.27 6.21 -12.60
C GLU A 53 6.49 6.43 -13.51
N ASP A 54 6.85 7.68 -13.83
CA ASP A 54 8.12 8.03 -14.51
C ASP A 54 9.36 7.74 -13.63
N HIS A 55 9.12 7.43 -12.35
CA HIS A 55 10.10 7.03 -11.35
C HIS A 55 9.75 5.67 -10.70
N ALA A 56 9.10 4.80 -11.48
CA ALA A 56 8.99 3.37 -11.22
C ALA A 56 10.12 2.61 -11.93
N TYR A 57 10.81 1.75 -11.20
CA TYR A 57 11.97 0.97 -11.66
C TYR A 57 11.89 -0.46 -11.13
N THR A 58 12.47 -1.42 -11.85
CA THR A 58 12.53 -2.82 -11.44
C THR A 58 13.89 -3.13 -10.82
N VAL A 59 13.88 -3.72 -9.63
CA VAL A 59 15.06 -4.22 -8.91
C VAL A 59 15.06 -5.74 -8.93
N GLY A 60 16.16 -6.33 -9.41
CA GLY A 60 16.43 -7.76 -9.31
C GLY A 60 16.96 -8.13 -7.93
N VAL A 61 16.47 -9.25 -7.37
CA VAL A 61 16.78 -9.72 -6.00
C VAL A 61 17.36 -11.12 -6.04
N GLU A 62 18.68 -11.25 -5.99
CA GLU A 62 19.35 -12.56 -5.90
C GLU A 62 19.24 -13.15 -4.48
N GLU A 63 19.22 -14.48 -4.37
CA GLU A 63 19.42 -15.13 -3.07
C GLU A 63 20.93 -15.37 -2.81
N ARG A 64 21.45 -14.79 -1.73
CA ARG A 64 22.85 -14.92 -1.27
C ARG A 64 22.84 -15.30 0.21
N ASP A 65 23.55 -16.36 0.60
CA ASP A 65 23.58 -16.89 1.98
C ASP A 65 22.19 -17.10 2.64
N GLY A 66 21.20 -17.59 1.88
CA GLY A 66 19.83 -17.83 2.38
C GLY A 66 19.00 -16.55 2.60
N ARG A 67 19.21 -15.53 1.75
CA ARG A 67 18.63 -14.19 1.88
C ARG A 67 18.53 -13.49 0.52
N GLY A 68 17.39 -12.88 0.22
CA GLY A 68 17.27 -11.94 -0.89
C GLY A 68 18.14 -10.69 -0.70
N VAL A 69 18.93 -10.32 -1.71
CA VAL A 69 19.79 -9.12 -1.76
C VAL A 69 19.56 -8.42 -3.12
N PRO A 70 19.34 -7.09 -3.16
CA PRO A 70 19.23 -6.37 -4.43
C PRO A 70 20.53 -6.48 -5.24
N ALA A 71 20.45 -7.04 -6.45
CA ALA A 71 21.61 -7.31 -7.30
C ALA A 71 21.76 -6.26 -8.41
N GLU A 72 20.66 -5.89 -9.06
CA GLU A 72 20.61 -4.97 -10.21
C GLU A 72 19.35 -4.09 -10.17
N CYS A 73 19.32 -3.03 -10.99
CA CYS A 73 18.16 -2.17 -11.18
C CYS A 73 18.14 -1.57 -12.59
N ASP A 74 16.98 -1.54 -13.24
CA ASP A 74 16.81 -0.98 -14.59
C ASP A 74 16.96 0.56 -14.68
N CYS A 75 17.11 1.24 -13.53
CA CYS A 75 17.22 2.70 -13.50
C CYS A 75 18.58 3.21 -14.05
N PRO A 76 18.63 4.40 -14.68
CA PRO A 76 19.87 4.96 -15.24
C PRO A 76 21.03 5.14 -14.23
N ALA A 77 20.73 5.17 -12.93
CA ALA A 77 21.74 5.34 -11.89
C ALA A 77 22.48 4.04 -11.52
N ASP A 78 21.93 2.85 -11.83
CA ASP A 78 22.64 1.57 -11.69
C ASP A 78 23.37 1.23 -13.00
N VAL A 79 22.73 1.50 -14.15
CA VAL A 79 23.27 1.23 -15.50
C VAL A 79 24.53 2.06 -15.84
N HIS A 80 24.76 3.19 -15.14
CA HIS A 80 25.85 4.12 -15.46
C HIS A 80 26.85 4.40 -14.32
N HIS A 81 26.67 3.82 -13.12
CA HIS A 81 27.51 4.10 -11.95
C HIS A 81 27.83 2.83 -11.16
N GLU A 82 29.04 2.73 -10.60
CA GLU A 82 29.51 1.56 -9.82
C GLU A 82 28.88 1.46 -8.42
N SER A 83 28.25 2.53 -7.92
CA SER A 83 27.65 2.58 -6.57
C SER A 83 26.15 2.33 -6.62
N ASP A 84 25.63 1.47 -5.73
CA ASP A 84 24.23 1.06 -5.72
C ASP A 84 23.24 2.24 -5.74
N CYS A 85 22.32 2.19 -6.69
CA CYS A 85 21.31 3.21 -6.85
C CYS A 85 20.38 3.30 -5.62
N LYS A 86 19.73 4.47 -5.48
CA LYS A 86 18.76 4.70 -4.38
C LYS A 86 17.64 3.66 -4.32
N HIS A 87 17.32 2.99 -5.43
CA HIS A 87 16.25 2.00 -5.53
C HIS A 87 16.63 0.69 -4.83
N LYS A 88 17.82 0.14 -5.08
CA LYS A 88 18.36 -1.03 -4.38
C LYS A 88 18.49 -0.77 -2.88
N VAL A 89 19.00 0.41 -2.52
CA VAL A 89 19.11 0.84 -1.12
C VAL A 89 17.72 0.97 -0.47
N ALA A 90 16.70 1.51 -1.17
CA ALA A 90 15.33 1.59 -0.66
C ALA A 90 14.67 0.22 -0.47
N VAL A 91 14.84 -0.71 -1.42
CA VAL A 91 14.37 -2.09 -1.28
C VAL A 91 15.03 -2.77 -0.07
N ALA A 92 16.34 -2.61 0.13
CA ALA A 92 17.05 -3.21 1.26
C ALA A 92 16.78 -2.55 2.63
N THR A 93 16.49 -1.25 2.68
CA THR A 93 16.30 -0.49 3.95
C THR A 93 14.84 -0.31 4.36
N ILE A 94 13.96 0.07 3.42
CA ILE A 94 12.56 0.39 3.68
C ILE A 94 11.66 -0.83 3.44
N GLY A 95 11.86 -1.54 2.33
CA GLY A 95 11.17 -2.82 2.07
C GLY A 95 11.68 -3.96 2.96
N GLY A 96 12.99 -3.96 3.23
CA GLY A 96 13.63 -4.82 4.22
C GLY A 96 13.47 -6.32 3.94
N LYS A 97 13.66 -7.14 4.99
CA LYS A 97 13.65 -8.61 4.83
C LYS A 97 12.32 -9.12 4.28
N VAL A 98 11.18 -8.54 4.67
CA VAL A 98 9.85 -9.03 4.26
C VAL A 98 9.66 -8.93 2.75
N LEU A 99 10.02 -7.80 2.14
CA LEU A 99 9.92 -7.60 0.70
C LEU A 99 10.92 -8.49 -0.08
N LEU A 100 12.15 -8.61 0.44
CA LEU A 100 13.20 -9.45 -0.16
C LEU A 100 12.85 -10.94 -0.10
N ASP A 101 12.32 -11.42 1.02
CA ASP A 101 11.81 -12.78 1.18
C ASP A 101 10.64 -13.04 0.23
N ALA A 102 9.69 -12.10 0.13
CA ALA A 102 8.52 -12.23 -0.73
C ALA A 102 8.87 -12.28 -2.22
N ALA A 103 9.93 -11.57 -2.65
CA ALA A 103 10.42 -11.63 -4.03
C ALA A 103 11.12 -12.96 -4.36
N VAL A 104 11.96 -13.48 -3.44
CA VAL A 104 12.63 -14.79 -3.60
C VAL A 104 11.64 -15.95 -3.55
N ASN A 105 10.64 -15.89 -2.66
CA ASN A 105 9.61 -16.93 -2.52
C ASN A 105 8.41 -16.74 -3.47
N PHE A 106 8.47 -15.81 -4.42
CA PHE A 106 7.36 -15.57 -5.35
C PHE A 106 7.21 -16.77 -6.30
N SER A 107 6.17 -17.57 -6.03
CA SER A 107 5.73 -18.62 -6.94
C SER A 107 4.88 -18.00 -8.04
N ALA A 108 5.33 -18.11 -9.30
CA ALA A 108 4.49 -17.74 -10.44
C ALA A 108 3.19 -18.57 -10.42
N PRO A 109 2.01 -17.99 -10.72
CA PRO A 109 0.77 -18.75 -10.82
C PRO A 109 0.91 -19.78 -11.94
N SER A 110 0.78 -21.07 -11.60
CA SER A 110 0.89 -22.15 -12.57
C SER A 110 -0.17 -22.01 -13.67
N GLU A 111 0.21 -22.16 -14.94
CA GLU A 111 -0.70 -21.98 -16.10
C GLU A 111 -1.82 -23.04 -16.20
N GLY A 112 -1.92 -23.98 -15.25
CA GLY A 112 -3.08 -24.85 -15.04
C GLY A 112 -4.12 -24.30 -14.04
N GLY A 113 -3.90 -23.11 -13.48
CA GLY A 113 -4.79 -22.47 -12.50
C GLY A 113 -6.11 -22.01 -13.13
N ARG A 114 -7.11 -22.90 -13.14
CA ARG A 114 -8.47 -22.61 -13.62
C ARG A 114 -8.98 -21.29 -13.04
N VAL A 115 -9.14 -20.28 -13.89
CA VAL A 115 -9.79 -19.02 -13.53
C VAL A 115 -11.17 -19.35 -12.95
N PRO A 116 -11.49 -18.94 -11.71
CA PRO A 116 -12.87 -18.93 -11.26
C PRO A 116 -13.62 -17.97 -12.19
N ALA A 117 -14.56 -18.52 -12.96
CA ALA A 117 -15.49 -17.67 -13.70
C ALA A 117 -16.22 -16.78 -12.68
N GLU A 118 -16.38 -15.50 -13.03
CA GLU A 118 -16.96 -14.46 -12.18
C GLU A 118 -16.12 -14.15 -10.93
N SER A 119 -15.25 -13.15 -11.08
CA SER A 119 -14.65 -12.46 -9.94
C SER A 119 -15.74 -11.72 -9.16
N VAL A 120 -16.38 -12.42 -8.21
CA VAL A 120 -17.33 -11.86 -7.24
C VAL A 120 -16.71 -10.60 -6.65
N THR A 121 -17.26 -9.44 -7.03
CA THR A 121 -16.64 -8.16 -6.76
C THR A 121 -16.76 -7.81 -5.28
N VAL A 122 -16.02 -6.79 -4.82
CA VAL A 122 -16.30 -6.25 -3.48
C VAL A 122 -17.72 -5.68 -3.38
N ALA A 123 -18.34 -5.24 -4.48
CA ALA A 123 -19.73 -4.78 -4.48
C ALA A 123 -20.73 -5.94 -4.27
N ASP A 124 -20.47 -7.14 -4.78
CA ASP A 124 -21.31 -8.33 -4.55
C ASP A 124 -21.34 -8.78 -3.07
N LYS A 125 -20.25 -8.50 -2.33
CA LYS A 125 -20.13 -8.84 -0.90
C LYS A 125 -20.50 -7.69 0.04
N LEU A 126 -20.51 -6.45 -0.44
CA LEU A 126 -20.88 -5.27 0.34
C LEU A 126 -22.36 -4.93 0.11
N ARG A 127 -23.25 -5.62 0.82
CA ARG A 127 -24.59 -5.08 1.06
C ARG A 127 -24.45 -3.89 2.01
N ALA A 128 -24.64 -2.68 1.49
CA ALA A 128 -24.95 -1.54 2.33
C ALA A 128 -26.34 -1.76 2.97
N ASP A 129 -26.41 -1.64 4.28
CA ASP A 129 -27.62 -1.60 5.09
C ASP A 129 -28.25 -0.20 5.10
N GLY A 130 -28.17 0.50 3.96
CA GLY A 130 -28.88 1.76 3.70
C GLY A 130 -30.36 1.57 3.98
N GLY A 131 -30.98 2.60 4.56
CA GLY A 131 -32.14 2.47 5.44
C GLY A 131 -33.30 1.60 4.94
N SER A 132 -33.96 0.98 5.91
CA SER A 132 -35.06 0.05 5.68
C SER A 132 -36.39 0.78 5.65
N SER A 133 -36.83 1.17 4.43
CA SER A 133 -38.06 1.91 4.16
C SER A 133 -39.35 1.09 4.41
N VAL A 134 -39.57 0.71 5.68
CA VAL A 134 -40.86 0.24 6.17
C VAL A 134 -41.71 1.45 6.49
N VAL A 135 -42.78 1.63 5.72
CA VAL A 135 -43.59 2.87 5.73
C VAL A 135 -44.26 3.06 7.10
N ALA A 136 -43.70 3.93 7.93
CA ALA A 136 -44.26 4.29 9.22
C ALA A 136 -45.35 5.36 9.07
N GLU A 137 -46.60 4.99 9.35
CA GLU A 137 -47.77 5.89 9.32
C GLU A 137 -48.00 6.67 10.64
N ALA A 138 -46.94 6.90 11.45
CA ALA A 138 -47.02 7.78 12.63
C ALA A 138 -45.65 8.29 13.11
N CYS A 139 -45.65 9.43 13.79
CA CYS A 139 -44.49 10.02 14.48
C CYS A 139 -44.83 10.48 15.92
N PRO A 140 -43.83 10.68 16.80
CA PRO A 140 -44.05 10.73 18.26
C PRO A 140 -44.82 11.95 18.79
N ASN A 141 -45.04 12.97 17.97
CA ASN A 141 -45.89 14.12 18.29
C ASN A 141 -47.40 13.84 18.16
N GLY A 142 -47.79 12.57 17.98
CA GLY A 142 -49.18 12.14 17.80
C GLY A 142 -49.73 12.37 16.39
N GLN A 143 -48.87 12.69 15.41
CA GLN A 143 -49.26 12.89 14.01
C GLN A 143 -48.92 11.66 13.15
N VAL A 144 -49.59 11.54 12.01
CA VAL A 144 -49.44 10.42 11.04
C VAL A 144 -48.08 10.45 10.31
N ARG A 145 -47.30 11.54 10.43
CA ARG A 145 -45.85 11.61 10.11
C ARG A 145 -45.23 12.95 10.55
N CYS A 146 -43.92 12.95 10.77
CA CYS A 146 -43.01 14.10 10.68
C CYS A 146 -42.16 13.85 9.39
N GLY A 147 -41.85 14.87 8.56
CA GLY A 147 -41.05 14.84 7.28
C GLY A 147 -39.78 15.78 7.09
N GLY A 148 -38.50 15.44 7.42
CA GLY A 148 -37.21 16.27 7.43
C GLY A 148 -35.85 15.66 7.97
N PRO A 149 -34.66 16.06 7.46
CA PRO A 149 -33.47 15.19 7.21
C PRO A 149 -33.53 13.63 7.03
N GLU A 150 -33.81 12.79 8.04
CA GLU A 150 -33.43 11.35 8.10
C GLU A 150 -34.56 10.36 8.52
N ASP A 151 -35.46 9.98 7.59
CA ASP A 151 -36.35 8.79 7.68
C ASP A 151 -35.66 7.78 6.73
N ASP A 152 -36.39 7.16 5.80
CA ASP A 152 -35.82 6.85 4.47
C ASP A 152 -36.16 7.93 3.44
N GLU A 153 -37.29 8.60 3.69
CA GLU A 153 -37.44 10.01 3.41
C GLU A 153 -36.70 10.81 4.50
N LEU A 154 -37.43 11.59 5.30
CA LEU A 154 -36.91 12.51 6.29
C LEU A 154 -37.94 12.64 7.49
N PRO A 155 -37.70 12.92 8.82
CA PRO A 155 -38.69 13.48 9.80
C PRO A 155 -38.60 14.98 10.28
N CYS A 156 -39.72 15.72 10.28
CA CYS A 156 -39.77 17.14 9.83
C CYS A 156 -38.93 18.19 10.48
N PHE A 157 -38.69 19.21 9.65
CA PHE A 157 -38.18 20.51 10.04
C PHE A 157 -38.90 21.10 11.27
N ALA A 158 -40.18 20.78 11.54
CA ALA A 158 -40.82 21.14 12.82
C ALA A 158 -40.31 20.30 14.00
N CYS A 159 -40.27 18.96 13.86
CA CYS A 159 -39.58 18.05 14.79
C CYS A 159 -38.09 18.45 15.02
N TYR A 160 -37.38 18.93 13.99
CA TYR A 160 -35.96 19.30 14.00
C TYR A 160 -35.66 20.73 14.52
N SER A 161 -36.56 21.70 14.28
CA SER A 161 -36.36 23.10 14.71
C SER A 161 -36.92 23.38 16.11
N GLY A 162 -37.95 22.66 16.56
CA GLY A 162 -38.46 22.76 17.94
C GLY A 162 -37.39 22.44 18.99
N ASN A 163 -36.51 21.47 18.69
CA ASN A 163 -35.39 21.10 19.57
C ASN A 163 -34.22 22.11 19.55
N ARG A 164 -34.35 23.27 18.87
CA ARG A 164 -33.37 24.37 18.91
C ARG A 164 -33.83 25.57 19.74
N SER A 165 -35.00 25.49 20.40
CA SER A 165 -35.57 26.60 21.18
C SER A 165 -35.65 26.32 22.68
N GLU A 166 -34.59 25.75 23.25
CA GLU A 166 -34.23 25.97 24.66
C GLU A 166 -32.80 26.54 24.72
N ALA A 167 -32.62 27.58 25.52
CA ALA A 167 -31.41 28.40 25.66
C ALA A 167 -31.24 28.84 27.12
#